data_AF-A0A8R2BA91-F1
#
_entry.id   AF-A0A8R2BA91-F1
#
_cell.length_a   1.000
_cell.length_b   1.000
_cell.length_c   1.000
_cell.angle_alpha   90.00
_cell.angle_beta   90.00
_cell.angle_gamma   90.00
#
_symmetry.space_group_name_H-M   'P 1'
#
loop_
_entity.id
_entity.type
_entity.pdbx_description
1 polymer ?
#
loop_
_entity_poly.entity_id
_entity_poly.type
_entity_poly.pdbx_seq_one_letter_code
_entity_poly.pdbx_strand_id
1 'polypeptide(L)'
;MLGFIKRISSEFNMCSSLKALYCAFVRSHLEYGVVIWDPQNLRDSCQIERVQRKFLKYASFVLRIDCLPHDYTPVLEKLNLETLSTRKTKANLVFLSKLLSGEVDAPDMLGRINFNVPGANFCNFPPFRVPFCATNYLYNEPILRMMTLANGSNYI
;
A
#
# COMPACT_ATOMS: atom_id res chain seq x y z
N MET A 1 15.88 9.96 -8.24
CA MET A 1 15.53 10.24 -6.83
C MET A 1 16.41 9.52 -5.82
N LEU A 2 16.48 8.18 -5.76
CA LEU A 2 17.31 7.50 -4.75
C LEU A 2 18.80 7.90 -4.78
N GLY A 3 19.37 8.12 -5.98
CA GLY A 3 20.75 8.58 -6.11
C GLY A 3 21.00 9.97 -5.48
N PHE A 4 20.00 10.85 -5.51
CA PHE A 4 20.07 12.17 -4.87
C PHE A 4 20.10 12.04 -3.35
N ILE A 5 19.19 11.24 -2.79
CA ILE A 5 19.17 10.92 -1.35
C ILE A 5 20.54 10.38 -0.95
N LYS A 6 21.07 9.38 -1.66
CA LYS A 6 22.36 8.76 -1.33
C LYS A 6 23.54 9.73 -1.25
N ARG A 7 23.56 10.75 -2.10
CA ARG A 7 24.63 11.75 -2.15
C ARG A 7 24.54 12.76 -1.02
N ILE A 8 23.32 13.13 -0.61
CA ILE A 8 23.10 14.13 0.43
C ILE A 8 23.14 13.51 1.82
N SER A 9 22.64 12.29 1.95
CA SER A 9 22.48 11.64 3.25
C SER A 9 23.64 10.71 3.62
N SER A 10 24.77 10.77 2.93
CA SER A 10 25.93 9.93 3.24
C SER A 10 26.50 10.20 4.63
N GLU A 11 26.34 11.42 5.14
CA GLU A 11 26.86 11.86 6.45
C GLU A 11 25.78 11.91 7.54
N PHE A 12 24.53 11.58 7.21
CA PHE A 12 23.46 11.61 8.20
C PHE A 12 23.52 10.39 9.12
N ASN A 13 23.73 10.66 10.41
CA ASN A 13 23.69 9.64 11.47
C ASN A 13 22.29 9.47 12.09
N MET A 14 21.30 10.30 11.70
CA MET A 14 19.97 10.30 12.30
C MET A 14 18.94 9.55 11.44
N CYS A 15 18.24 8.60 12.06
CA CYS A 15 17.16 7.83 11.45
C CYS A 15 16.01 8.73 10.94
N SER A 16 15.68 9.78 11.70
CA SER A 16 14.59 10.72 11.39
C SER A 16 14.82 11.47 10.08
N SER A 17 16.02 11.99 9.84
CA SER A 17 16.38 12.73 8.63
C SER A 17 16.33 11.85 7.38
N LEU A 18 16.87 10.63 7.46
CA LEU A 18 16.80 9.65 6.37
C LEU A 18 15.35 9.27 6.04
N LYS A 19 14.54 9.03 7.07
CA LYS A 19 13.11 8.76 6.91
C LYS A 19 12.40 9.94 6.23
N ALA A 20 12.63 11.17 6.70
CA ALA A 20 11.99 12.36 6.16
C ALA A 20 12.29 12.54 4.67
N LEU A 21 13.56 12.39 4.25
CA LEU A 21 13.96 12.47 2.85
C LEU A 21 13.34 11.37 2.00
N TYR A 22 13.31 10.14 2.48
CA TYR A 22 12.62 9.06 1.79
C TYR A 22 11.13 9.34 1.62
N CYS A 23 10.48 9.80 2.68
CA CYS A 23 9.06 10.15 2.65
C CYS A 23 8.76 11.28 1.66
N ALA A 24 9.59 12.33 1.65
CA ALA A 24 9.39 13.50 0.81
C ALA A 24 9.64 13.22 -0.68
N PHE A 25 10.69 12.48 -1.01
CA PHE A 25 11.12 12.32 -2.41
C PHE A 25 10.66 11.03 -3.06
N VAL A 26 10.71 9.90 -2.36
CA VAL A 26 10.42 8.59 -2.95
C VAL A 26 9.00 8.17 -2.65
N ARG A 27 8.60 8.21 -1.37
CA ARG A 27 7.27 7.77 -0.94
C ARG A 27 6.16 8.60 -1.59
N SER A 28 6.30 9.92 -1.63
CA SER A 28 5.33 10.81 -2.29
C SER A 28 4.98 10.37 -3.72
N HIS A 29 5.97 9.92 -4.49
CA HIS A 29 5.77 9.45 -5.86
C HIS A 29 5.23 8.01 -5.92
N LEU A 30 5.67 7.14 -5.00
CA LEU A 30 5.22 5.74 -4.95
C LEU A 30 3.81 5.55 -4.38
N GLU A 31 3.30 6.51 -3.63
CA GLU A 31 1.97 6.43 -3.02
C GLU A 31 0.94 7.30 -3.76
N TYR A 32 1.39 8.27 -4.55
CA TYR A 32 0.51 9.10 -5.35
C TYR A 32 -0.35 8.25 -6.28
N GLY A 33 -1.67 8.34 -6.18
CA GLY A 33 -2.60 7.65 -7.07
C GLY A 33 -2.62 6.13 -6.96
N VAL A 34 -2.08 5.55 -5.87
CA VAL A 34 -1.99 4.08 -5.67
C VAL A 34 -3.31 3.35 -5.90
N VAL A 35 -4.43 3.94 -5.48
CA VAL A 35 -5.77 3.37 -5.64
C VAL A 35 -6.12 3.12 -7.12
N ILE A 36 -5.51 3.87 -8.03
CA ILE A 36 -5.76 3.77 -9.47
C ILE A 36 -4.80 2.76 -10.11
N TRP A 37 -3.48 2.97 -9.98
CA TRP A 37 -2.49 2.25 -10.80
C TRP A 37 -1.91 0.98 -10.18
N ASP A 38 -2.23 0.67 -8.91
CA ASP A 38 -1.61 -0.45 -8.18
C ASP A 38 -1.54 -1.74 -9.04
N PRO A 39 -0.32 -2.25 -9.34
CA PRO A 39 -0.14 -3.39 -10.22
C PRO A 39 -0.52 -4.71 -9.56
N GLN A 40 -1.13 -5.57 -10.36
CA GLN A 40 -1.71 -6.83 -9.92
C GLN A 40 -0.72 -7.98 -9.96
N ASN A 41 0.19 -7.96 -10.95
CA ASN A 41 1.18 -9.00 -11.09
C ASN A 41 2.15 -8.96 -9.91
N LEU A 42 2.37 -10.12 -9.28
CA LEU A 42 3.37 -10.26 -8.21
C LEU A 42 4.75 -9.77 -8.66
N ARG A 43 5.10 -10.01 -9.93
CA ARG A 43 6.33 -9.50 -10.53
C ARG A 43 6.40 -7.98 -10.44
N ASP A 44 5.36 -7.28 -10.90
CA ASP A 44 5.35 -5.82 -10.98
C ASP A 44 5.26 -5.20 -9.58
N SER A 45 4.43 -5.77 -8.71
CA SER A 45 4.39 -5.40 -7.29
C SER A 45 5.77 -5.54 -6.63
N CYS A 46 6.47 -6.66 -6.88
CA CYS A 46 7.84 -6.86 -6.42
C CYS A 46 8.83 -5.86 -7.04
N GLN A 47 8.65 -5.47 -8.31
CA GLN A 47 9.48 -4.45 -8.95
C GLN A 47 9.35 -3.09 -8.27
N ILE A 48 8.14 -2.71 -7.86
CA ILE A 48 7.91 -1.46 -7.14
C ILE A 48 8.43 -1.56 -5.69
N GLU A 49 8.19 -2.68 -4.99
CA GLU A 49 8.72 -2.92 -3.65
C GLU A 49 10.27 -2.89 -3.63
N ARG A 50 10.93 -3.31 -4.73
CA ARG A 50 12.39 -3.20 -4.87
C ARG A 50 12.90 -1.76 -4.76
N VAL A 51 12.10 -0.75 -5.08
CA VAL A 51 12.49 0.66 -4.88
C VAL A 51 12.66 0.95 -3.39
N GLN A 52 11.70 0.52 -2.56
CA GLN A 52 11.81 0.60 -1.11
C GLN A 52 12.97 -0.25 -0.58
N ARG A 53 13.12 -1.50 -1.03
CA ARG A 53 14.23 -2.37 -0.60
C ARG A 53 15.62 -1.79 -0.92
N LYS A 54 15.77 -1.13 -2.07
CA LYS A 54 17.01 -0.41 -2.44
C LYS A 54 17.31 0.74 -1.47
N PHE A 55 16.28 1.44 -0.99
CA PHE A 55 16.43 2.45 0.06
C PHE A 55 16.80 1.81 1.40
N LEU A 56 16.11 0.76 1.83
CA LEU A 56 16.37 0.07 3.10
C LEU A 56 17.78 -0.51 3.16
N LYS A 57 18.27 -1.10 2.07
CA LYS A 57 19.67 -1.57 1.96
C LYS A 57 20.68 -0.43 2.14
N TYR A 58 20.36 0.76 1.63
CA TYR A 58 21.21 1.92 1.82
C TYR A 58 21.13 2.46 3.25
N ALA A 59 19.92 2.53 3.82
CA ALA A 59 19.73 2.98 5.19
C ALA A 59 20.40 2.03 6.20
N SER A 60 20.37 0.72 5.98
CA SER A 60 21.06 -0.24 6.84
C SER A 60 22.57 -0.03 6.83
N PHE A 61 23.14 0.28 5.66
CA PHE A 61 24.57 0.60 5.52
C PHE A 61 24.94 1.89 6.26
N VAL A 62 24.17 2.97 6.07
CA VAL A 62 24.45 4.27 6.72
C VAL A 62 24.27 4.19 8.23
N LEU A 63 23.22 3.52 8.70
CA LEU A 63 22.88 3.40 10.12
C LEU A 63 23.60 2.25 10.83
N ARG A 64 24.43 1.48 10.12
CA ARG A 64 25.13 0.29 10.61
C ARG A 64 24.20 -0.70 11.33
N ILE A 65 23.05 -0.97 10.72
CA ILE A 65 22.08 -1.94 11.22
C ILE A 65 22.41 -3.29 10.59
N ASP A 66 22.68 -4.29 11.41
CA ASP A 66 22.86 -5.66 10.95
C ASP A 66 21.53 -6.20 10.40
N CYS A 67 21.54 -6.59 9.14
CA CYS A 67 20.37 -7.16 8.47
C CYS A 67 20.80 -8.33 7.58
N LEU A 68 20.05 -9.42 7.64
CA LEU A 68 20.27 -10.58 6.77
C LEU A 68 19.98 -10.19 5.31
N PRO A 69 20.66 -10.79 4.32
CA PRO A 69 20.29 -10.60 2.93
C PRO A 69 18.80 -10.85 2.70
N HIS A 70 18.11 -9.84 2.16
CA HIS A 70 16.69 -9.89 1.78
C HIS A 70 15.68 -9.79 2.93
N ASP A 71 16.14 -9.81 4.19
CA ASP A 71 15.31 -9.47 5.33
C ASP A 71 15.62 -8.04 5.81
N TYR A 72 14.71 -7.12 5.50
CA TYR A 72 14.82 -5.71 5.86
C TYR A 72 13.87 -5.31 6.99
N THR A 73 13.24 -6.28 7.67
CA THR A 73 12.38 -6.05 8.85
C THR A 73 13.06 -5.22 9.95
N PRO A 74 14.33 -5.45 10.37
CA PRO A 74 14.93 -4.65 11.43
C PRO A 74 15.12 -3.18 11.03
N VAL A 75 15.37 -2.92 9.74
CA VAL A 75 15.55 -1.57 9.21
C VAL A 75 14.21 -0.84 9.13
N LEU A 76 13.14 -1.55 8.74
CA LEU A 76 11.78 -1.04 8.71
C LEU A 76 11.33 -0.61 10.12
N GLU A 77 11.53 -1.47 11.11
CA GLU A 77 11.22 -1.18 12.51
C GLU A 77 12.01 0.02 13.03
N LYS A 78 13.34 0.04 12.80
CA LYS A 78 14.19 1.15 13.25
C LYS A 78 13.78 2.50 12.65
N LEU A 79 13.34 2.51 11.39
CA LEU A 79 12.85 3.71 10.71
C LEU A 79 11.35 3.98 10.96
N ASN A 80 10.64 3.10 11.68
CA ASN A 80 9.18 3.13 11.81
C ASN A 80 8.50 3.27 10.43
N LEU A 81 8.88 2.41 9.49
CA LEU A 81 8.34 2.34 8.13
C LEU A 81 7.61 1.01 7.94
N GLU A 82 6.49 1.05 7.23
CA GLU A 82 5.77 -0.13 6.77
C GLU A 82 6.21 -0.52 5.35
N THR A 83 5.96 -1.76 4.95
CA THR A 83 6.19 -2.19 3.56
C THR A 83 5.34 -1.37 2.59
N LEU A 84 5.70 -1.34 1.30
CA LEU A 84 4.87 -0.63 0.34
C LEU A 84 3.53 -1.37 0.12
N SER A 85 3.57 -2.70 0.10
CA SER A 85 2.36 -3.53 0.00
C SER A 85 1.30 -3.21 1.05
N THR A 86 1.67 -3.17 2.34
CA THR A 86 0.75 -2.90 3.45
C THR A 86 0.13 -1.51 3.35
N ARG A 87 0.94 -0.50 3.00
CA ARG A 87 0.47 0.87 2.82
C ARG A 87 -0.47 1.03 1.63
N LYS A 88 -0.24 0.29 0.55
CA LYS A 88 -1.15 0.27 -0.61
C LYS A 88 -2.50 -0.35 -0.24
N THR A 89 -2.51 -1.44 0.51
CA THR A 89 -3.75 -2.02 1.05
C THR A 89 -4.48 -1.01 1.93
N LYS A 90 -3.78 -0.33 2.85
CA LYS A 90 -4.38 0.72 3.69
C LYS A 90 -4.95 1.87 2.86
N ALA A 91 -4.24 2.33 1.82
CA ALA A 91 -4.73 3.41 0.97
C ALA A 91 -6.03 3.04 0.23
N ASN A 92 -6.13 1.80 -0.26
CA ASN A 92 -7.36 1.26 -0.85
C ASN A 92 -8.51 1.22 0.17
N LEU A 93 -8.26 0.73 1.40
CA LEU A 93 -9.28 0.65 2.45
C LEU A 93 -9.73 2.03 2.93
N VAL A 94 -8.81 2.97 3.12
CA VAL A 94 -9.12 4.36 3.52
C VAL A 94 -9.90 5.08 2.43
N PHE A 95 -9.56 4.87 1.16
CA PHE A 95 -10.34 5.45 0.07
C PHE A 95 -11.76 4.88 0.05
N LEU A 96 -11.91 3.56 0.21
CA LEU A 96 -13.22 2.91 0.31
C LEU A 96 -14.03 3.46 1.49
N SER A 97 -13.44 3.58 2.68
CA SER A 97 -14.14 4.10 3.86
C SER A 97 -14.61 5.54 3.66
N LYS A 98 -13.78 6.38 3.01
CA LYS A 98 -14.14 7.77 2.68
C LYS A 98 -15.24 7.88 1.64
N LEU A 99 -15.25 6.97 0.67
CA LEU A 99 -16.31 6.90 -0.33
C LEU A 99 -17.65 6.48 0.33
N LEU A 100 -17.61 5.58 1.30
CA LEU A 100 -18.78 5.13 2.06
C LEU A 100 -19.28 6.16 3.08
N SER A 101 -18.38 6.91 3.72
CA SER A 101 -18.74 7.97 4.66
C SER A 101 -19.24 9.25 4.00
N GLY A 102 -19.12 9.36 2.67
CA GLY A 102 -19.48 10.56 1.92
C GLY A 102 -18.44 11.68 1.99
N GLU A 103 -17.24 11.43 2.51
CA GLU A 103 -16.12 12.39 2.47
C GLU A 103 -15.60 12.62 1.04
N VAL A 104 -15.84 11.66 0.14
CA VAL A 104 -15.56 11.77 -1.30
C VAL A 104 -16.88 11.78 -2.05
N ASP A 105 -17.20 12.92 -2.65
CA ASP A 105 -18.41 13.09 -3.46
C ASP A 105 -18.20 12.51 -4.87
N ALA A 106 -18.49 11.21 -5.01
CA ALA A 106 -18.38 10.46 -6.26
C ALA A 106 -19.54 9.47 -6.40
N PRO A 107 -20.76 9.93 -6.70
CA PRO A 107 -21.96 9.09 -6.75
C PRO A 107 -21.86 7.96 -7.78
N ASP A 108 -21.21 8.22 -8.92
CA ASP A 108 -21.01 7.20 -9.97
C ASP A 108 -20.11 6.05 -9.49
N MET A 109 -19.11 6.33 -8.65
CA MET A 109 -18.25 5.30 -8.08
C MET A 109 -18.96 4.55 -6.96
N LEU A 110 -19.69 5.27 -6.10
CA LEU A 110 -20.48 4.67 -5.02
C LEU A 110 -21.55 3.71 -5.58
N GLY A 111 -22.22 4.09 -6.67
CA GLY A 111 -23.23 3.26 -7.34
C GLY A 111 -22.69 1.95 -7.92
N ARG A 112 -21.37 1.80 -8.08
CA ARG A 112 -20.72 0.55 -8.52
C ARG A 112 -20.39 -0.39 -7.37
N ILE A 113 -20.48 0.06 -6.11
CA ILE A 113 -20.22 -0.78 -4.94
C ILE A 113 -21.43 -1.65 -4.67
N ASN A 114 -21.20 -2.96 -4.66
CA ASN A 114 -22.26 -3.94 -4.40
C ASN A 114 -22.17 -4.40 -2.95
N PHE A 115 -23.11 -3.96 -2.12
CA PHE A 115 -23.24 -4.47 -0.75
C PHE A 115 -23.82 -5.88 -0.74
N ASN A 116 -23.35 -6.67 0.19
CA ASN A 116 -23.84 -8.02 0.42
C ASN A 116 -24.71 -8.00 1.67
N VAL A 117 -26.02 -7.83 1.47
CA VAL A 117 -26.99 -7.73 2.57
C VAL A 117 -27.46 -9.14 2.94
N PRO A 118 -27.08 -9.68 4.11
CA PRO A 118 -27.50 -11.01 4.50
C PRO A 118 -28.99 -11.00 4.89
N GLY A 119 -29.72 -12.05 4.48
CA GLY A 119 -31.11 -12.26 4.92
C GLY A 119 -31.24 -12.82 6.35
N ALA A 120 -30.13 -13.29 6.95
CA ALA A 120 -30.07 -13.83 8.30
C ALA A 120 -28.70 -13.55 8.93
N ASN A 121 -28.65 -13.44 10.26
CA ASN A 121 -27.43 -13.08 11.00
C ASN A 121 -26.45 -14.26 11.05
N PHE A 122 -25.60 -14.40 10.03
CA PHE A 122 -24.44 -15.28 10.07
C PHE A 122 -23.19 -14.48 10.43
N CYS A 123 -22.44 -14.95 11.43
CA CYS A 123 -21.34 -14.20 12.04
C CYS A 123 -20.11 -13.98 11.14
N ASN A 124 -20.04 -14.54 9.93
CA ASN A 124 -18.89 -14.42 9.03
C ASN A 124 -19.35 -14.22 7.57
N PHE A 125 -20.04 -13.12 7.30
CA PHE A 125 -20.49 -12.80 5.95
C PHE A 125 -19.66 -11.64 5.37
N PRO A 126 -19.09 -11.78 4.17
CA PRO A 126 -18.31 -10.70 3.56
C PRO A 126 -19.22 -9.50 3.26
N PRO A 127 -18.82 -8.26 3.61
CA PRO A 127 -19.66 -7.08 3.48
C PRO A 127 -19.97 -6.69 2.02
N PHE A 128 -19.11 -7.05 1.07
CA PHE A 128 -19.27 -6.70 -0.34
C PHE A 128 -19.45 -7.91 -1.23
N ARG A 129 -20.31 -7.78 -2.23
CA ARG A 129 -20.52 -8.79 -3.27
C ARG A 129 -19.58 -8.50 -4.45
N VAL A 130 -18.62 -9.39 -4.67
CA VAL A 130 -17.70 -9.29 -5.81
C VAL A 130 -18.28 -10.09 -6.98
N PRO A 131 -18.66 -9.47 -8.12
CA PRO A 131 -19.14 -10.18 -9.29
C PRO A 131 -18.07 -11.08 -9.90
N PHE A 132 -18.51 -12.11 -10.62
CA PHE A 132 -17.61 -12.92 -11.43
C PHE A 132 -16.96 -12.08 -12.52
N CYS A 133 -15.64 -12.20 -12.68
CA CYS A 133 -14.86 -11.48 -13.67
C CYS A 133 -14.14 -12.48 -14.57
N ALA A 134 -14.33 -12.37 -15.89
CA ALA A 134 -13.71 -13.27 -16.86
C ALA A 134 -12.19 -13.09 -16.99
N THR A 135 -11.67 -11.92 -16.64
CA THR A 135 -10.24 -11.60 -16.74
C THR A 135 -9.71 -11.02 -15.43
N ASN A 136 -8.42 -11.26 -15.17
CA ASN A 136 -7.71 -10.67 -14.03
C ASN A 136 -7.70 -9.14 -14.08
N TYR A 137 -7.69 -8.55 -15.28
CA TYR A 137 -7.77 -7.10 -15.45
C TYR A 137 -9.05 -6.53 -14.85
N LEU A 138 -10.21 -7.12 -15.19
CA LEU A 138 -11.51 -6.71 -14.65
C LEU A 138 -11.63 -6.97 -13.15
N TYR A 139 -11.22 -8.16 -12.70
CA TYR A 139 -11.27 -8.53 -11.27
C TYR A 139 -10.57 -7.52 -10.36
N ASN A 140 -9.55 -6.87 -10.88
CA ASN A 140 -8.71 -5.94 -10.15
C ASN A 140 -8.91 -4.48 -10.58
N GLU A 141 -10.03 -4.14 -11.22
CA GLU A 141 -10.51 -2.77 -11.30
C GLU A 141 -10.50 -2.15 -9.89
N PRO A 142 -10.16 -0.86 -9.71
CA PRO A 142 -10.03 -0.24 -8.39
C PRO A 142 -11.17 -0.55 -7.42
N ILE A 143 -12.43 -0.47 -7.86
CA ILE A 143 -13.61 -0.71 -7.02
C ILE A 143 -13.70 -2.18 -6.59
N LEU A 144 -13.54 -3.11 -7.54
CA LEU A 144 -13.58 -4.55 -7.26
C LEU A 144 -12.42 -4.97 -6.35
N ARG A 145 -11.22 -4.45 -6.60
CA ARG A 145 -10.05 -4.66 -5.74
C ARG A 145 -10.28 -4.13 -4.32
N MET A 146 -10.85 -2.96 -4.16
CA MET A 146 -11.15 -2.41 -2.83
C MET A 146 -12.16 -3.30 -2.09
N MET A 147 -13.21 -3.77 -2.77
CA MET A 147 -14.18 -4.69 -2.20
C MET A 147 -13.56 -6.05 -1.81
N THR A 148 -12.65 -6.59 -2.62
CA THR A 148 -11.97 -7.87 -2.31
C THR A 148 -11.02 -7.72 -1.12
N LEU A 149 -10.23 -6.63 -1.07
CA LEU A 149 -9.35 -6.30 0.06
C LEU A 149 -10.15 -6.11 1.35
N ALA A 150 -11.29 -5.43 1.26
CA ALA A 150 -12.23 -5.22 2.35
C ALA A 150 -12.79 -6.54 2.90
N ASN A 151 -13.25 -7.43 2.02
CA ASN A 151 -13.77 -8.74 2.43
C ASN A 151 -12.72 -9.63 3.12
N GLY A 152 -11.44 -9.49 2.74
CA GLY A 152 -10.34 -10.20 3.39
C GLY A 152 -9.82 -9.53 4.67
N SER A 153 -10.22 -8.28 4.93
CA SER A 153 -9.82 -7.54 6.12
C SER A 153 -10.94 -7.61 7.15
N ASN A 154 -10.71 -8.23 8.30
CA ASN A 154 -11.65 -8.28 9.43
C ASN A 154 -11.86 -6.90 10.11
N TYR A 155 -11.64 -5.79 9.40
CA TYR A 155 -11.60 -4.41 9.91
C TYR A 155 -12.44 -3.47 9.04
N ILE A 156 -13.69 -3.83 8.81
CA ILE A 156 -14.76 -2.87 8.47
C ILE A 156 -15.80 -2.99 9.56
#